data_AF-A0A366ESV6-F1
#
_entry.id   AF-A0A366ESV6-F1
#
_cell.length_a   1.000
_cell.length_b   1.000
_cell.length_c   1.000
_cell.angle_alpha   90.00
_cell.angle_beta   90.00
_cell.angle_gamma   90.00
#
_symmetry.space_group_name_H-M   'P 1'
#
loop_
_entity.id
_entity.type
_entity.pdbx_description
1 polymer ?
#
loop_
_entity_poly.entity_id
_entity_poly.type
_entity_poly.pdbx_seq_one_letter_code
_entity_poly.pdbx_strand_id
1 'polypeptide(L)'
;MDVFLVYLFIATATPLFLWVEHRKWAVLHIPFVIALWAAFIYYVAVPELGGWGHVTLWSLFVANLAFAHIAAFMLYALPFIQKQRKKKTITVKN
;
A
#
# COMPACT_ATOMS: atom_id res chain seq x y z
N MET A 1 -21.74 -1.23 6.31
CA MET A 1 -20.40 -1.20 6.94
C MET A 1 -19.50 -2.34 6.48
N ASP A 2 -20.07 -3.49 6.09
CA ASP A 2 -19.33 -4.74 5.81
C ASP A 2 -18.26 -4.64 4.71
N VAL A 3 -18.54 -3.90 3.64
CA VAL A 3 -17.61 -3.71 2.52
C VAL A 3 -16.34 -2.95 2.95
N PHE A 4 -16.43 -2.01 3.90
CA PHE A 4 -15.25 -1.28 4.40
C PHE A 4 -14.33 -2.17 5.22
N LEU A 5 -14.90 -3.14 5.94
CA LEU A 5 -14.14 -4.09 6.75
C LEU A 5 -13.32 -5.01 5.83
N VAL A 6 -13.91 -5.44 4.70
CA VAL A 6 -13.19 -6.16 3.64
C VAL A 6 -12.04 -5.32 3.07
N TYR A 7 -12.27 -4.03 2.78
CA TYR A 7 -11.23 -3.13 2.28
C TYR A 7 -10.10 -2.89 3.28
N LEU A 8 -10.41 -2.83 4.58
CA LEU A 8 -9.42 -2.72 5.64
C LEU A 8 -8.51 -3.96 5.70
N PHE A 9 -9.07 -5.16 5.50
CA PHE A 9 -8.29 -6.39 5.38
C PHE A 9 -7.39 -6.39 4.14
N ILE A 10 -7.91 -5.96 2.99
CA ILE A 10 -7.11 -5.82 1.76
C ILE A 10 -5.97 -4.81 1.97
N ALA A 11 -6.24 -3.69 2.63
CA ALA A 11 -5.23 -2.69 2.96
C ALA A 11 -4.15 -3.26 3.89
N THR A 12 -4.53 -4.11 4.85
CA THR A 12 -3.59 -4.79 5.77
C THR A 12 -2.75 -5.86 5.06
N ALA A 13 -3.28 -6.51 4.03
CA ALA A 13 -2.52 -7.45 3.20
C ALA A 13 -1.42 -6.76 2.38
N THR A 14 -1.55 -5.47 2.09
CA THR A 14 -0.60 -4.69 1.28
C THR A 14 0.84 -4.70 1.83
N PRO A 15 1.10 -4.27 3.09
CA PRO A 15 2.45 -4.38 3.66
C PRO A 15 2.90 -5.85 3.81
N LEU A 16 1.97 -6.79 3.99
CA LEU A 16 2.29 -8.22 4.11
C LEU A 16 2.93 -8.76 2.81
N PHE A 17 2.36 -8.40 1.66
CA PHE A 17 2.94 -8.72 0.35
C PHE A 17 4.28 -8.01 0.11
N LEU A 18 4.39 -6.72 0.49
CA LEU A 18 5.64 -5.97 0.38
C LEU A 18 6.74 -6.52 1.30
N TRP A 19 6.39 -7.18 2.40
CA TRP A 19 7.33 -7.71 3.38
C TRP A 19 8.16 -8.88 2.83
N VAL A 20 7.54 -9.72 1.98
CA VAL A 20 8.20 -10.89 1.37
C VAL A 20 9.33 -10.45 0.42
N GLU A 21 9.10 -9.41 -0.38
CA GLU A 21 10.09 -8.91 -1.32
C GLU A 21 11.08 -7.94 -0.66
N HIS A 22 10.60 -6.97 0.13
CA HIS A 22 11.43 -5.87 0.63
C HIS A 22 10.94 -5.26 1.98
N ARG A 23 11.44 -5.85 3.07
CA ARG A 23 11.16 -5.49 4.48
C ARG A 23 11.20 -3.99 4.82
N LYS A 24 12.09 -3.19 4.21
CA LYS A 24 12.22 -1.75 4.52
C LYS A 24 10.99 -0.93 4.13
N TRP A 25 10.39 -1.22 2.98
CA TRP A 25 9.21 -0.50 2.49
C TRP A 25 7.95 -0.96 3.21
N ALA A 26 7.88 -2.26 3.52
CA ALA A 26 6.79 -2.80 4.32
C ALA A 26 6.71 -2.11 5.71
N VAL A 27 7.85 -1.85 6.36
CA VAL A 27 7.89 -1.11 7.64
C VAL A 27 7.40 0.32 7.51
N LEU A 28 7.66 1.01 6.39
CA LEU A 28 7.16 2.37 6.15
C LEU A 28 5.64 2.42 6.01
N HIS A 29 5.02 1.34 5.52
CA HIS A 29 3.56 1.23 5.38
C HIS A 29 2.84 0.87 6.67
N ILE A 30 3.52 0.30 7.67
CA ILE A 30 2.92 -0.04 8.98
C ILE A 30 2.23 1.17 9.65
N PRO A 31 2.87 2.34 9.84
CA PRO A 31 2.20 3.48 10.48
C PRO A 31 0.97 3.96 9.71
N PHE A 32 0.98 3.83 8.38
CA PHE A 32 -0.17 4.19 7.55
C PHE A 32 -1.34 3.21 7.75
N VAL A 33 -1.07 1.91 7.79
CA VAL A 33 -2.11 0.89 8.08
C VAL A 33 -2.67 1.08 9.49
N ILE A 34 -1.83 1.41 10.47
CA ILE A 34 -2.27 1.73 11.84
C ILE A 34 -3.22 2.95 11.83
N ALA A 35 -2.89 4.00 11.09
CA ALA A 35 -3.76 5.18 10.95
C ALA A 35 -5.11 4.83 10.29
N LEU A 36 -5.10 3.91 9.31
CA LEU A 36 -6.33 3.41 8.67
C LEU A 36 -7.23 2.68 9.68
N TRP A 37 -6.65 1.82 10.51
CA TRP A 37 -7.37 1.12 11.58
C TRP A 37 -7.93 2.09 12.62
N ALA A 38 -7.16 3.10 13.04
CA ALA A 38 -7.63 4.12 13.96
C ALA A 38 -8.81 4.92 13.39
N ALA A 39 -8.73 5.34 12.12
CA ALA A 39 -9.82 6.04 11.43
C ALA A 39 -11.08 5.17 11.30
N PHE A 40 -10.91 3.87 11.04
CA PHE A 40 -12.03 2.93 10.99
C PHE A 40 -12.69 2.74 12.36
N ILE A 41 -11.91 2.55 13.43
CA ILE A 41 -12.43 2.44 14.80
C ILE A 41 -13.20 3.71 15.19
N TYR A 42 -12.67 4.89 14.86
CA TYR A 42 -13.35 6.16 15.09
C TYR A 42 -14.68 6.26 14.32
N TYR A 43 -14.69 5.84 13.06
CA TYR A 43 -15.90 5.80 12.24
C TYR A 43 -16.98 4.83 12.79
N VAL A 44 -16.56 3.69 13.34
CA VAL A 44 -17.49 2.73 13.98
C VAL A 44 -17.99 3.26 15.34
N ALA A 45 -17.13 3.94 16.10
CA ALA A 45 -17.45 4.44 17.43
C ALA A 45 -18.31 5.72 17.41
N VAL A 46 -18.32 6.48 16.32
CA VAL A 46 -19.06 7.75 16.19
C VAL A 46 -20.10 7.64 15.06
N PRO A 47 -21.36 7.26 15.38
CA PRO A 47 -22.41 7.02 14.38
C PRO A 47 -22.83 8.26 13.59
N GLU A 48 -22.60 9.47 14.14
CA GLU A 48 -23.03 10.74 13.53
C GLU A 48 -22.20 11.16 12.30
N LEU A 49 -21.09 10.48 12.02
CA LEU A 49 -20.24 10.77 10.86
C LEU A 49 -20.88 10.39 9.52
N GLY A 50 -21.95 9.59 9.53
CA GLY A 50 -22.86 9.31 8.40
C GLY A 50 -22.18 9.29 7.03
N GLY A 51 -22.25 10.40 6.30
CA GLY A 51 -21.66 10.54 4.95
C GLY A 51 -20.20 10.99 4.91
N TRP A 52 -19.75 11.84 5.84
CA TRP A 52 -18.37 12.33 5.85
C TRP A 52 -17.37 11.23 6.18
N GLY A 53 -17.71 10.36 7.14
CA GLY A 53 -16.88 9.21 7.50
C GLY A 53 -16.68 8.22 6.34
N HIS A 54 -17.72 8.01 5.52
CA HIS A 54 -17.63 7.19 4.32
C HIS A 54 -16.66 7.76 3.29
N VAL A 55 -16.71 9.07 3.04
CA VAL A 55 -15.81 9.74 2.09
C VAL A 55 -14.37 9.68 2.57
N THR A 56 -14.12 9.91 3.87
CA THR A 56 -12.78 9.83 4.45
C THR A 56 -12.20 8.41 4.38
N LEU A 57 -13.01 7.39 4.65
CA LEU A 57 -12.55 5.99 4.53
C LEU A 57 -12.27 5.61 3.08
N TRP A 58 -13.10 6.04 2.14
CA TRP A 58 -12.86 5.80 0.71
C TRP A 58 -11.60 6.49 0.20
N SER A 59 -11.38 7.75 0.57
CA SER A 59 -10.18 8.49 0.14
C SER A 59 -8.90 7.87 0.72
N LEU A 60 -8.93 7.48 2.00
CA LEU A 60 -7.82 6.77 2.66
C LEU A 60 -7.56 5.40 2.01
N PHE A 61 -8.60 4.65 1.64
CA PHE A 61 -8.46 3.37 0.96
C PHE A 61 -7.87 3.52 -0.45
N VAL A 62 -8.37 4.46 -1.25
CA VAL A 62 -7.84 4.73 -2.60
C VAL A 62 -6.38 5.20 -2.52
N ALA A 63 -6.05 6.04 -1.54
CA ALA A 63 -4.67 6.44 -1.27
C ALA A 63 -3.79 5.23 -0.91
N ASN A 64 -4.27 4.32 -0.04
CA ASN A 64 -3.56 3.08 0.28
C ASN A 64 -3.27 2.25 -0.98
N LEU A 65 -4.29 2.06 -1.82
CA LEU A 65 -4.21 1.28 -3.05
C LEU A 65 -3.22 1.91 -4.05
N ALA A 66 -3.26 3.23 -4.21
CA ALA A 66 -2.32 3.94 -5.08
C ALA A 66 -0.88 3.79 -4.57
N PHE A 67 -0.66 3.97 -3.26
CA PHE A 67 0.65 3.76 -2.64
C PHE A 67 1.14 2.32 -2.81
N ALA A 68 0.26 1.33 -2.66
CA ALA A 68 0.57 -0.07 -2.92
C ALA A 68 1.08 -0.31 -4.34
N HIS A 69 0.38 0.24 -5.34
CA HIS A 69 0.74 0.09 -6.75
C HIS A 69 2.02 0.85 -7.10
N ILE A 70 2.23 2.05 -6.54
CA ILE A 70 3.48 2.80 -6.73
C ILE A 70 4.65 2.05 -6.11
N ALA A 71 4.49 1.54 -4.88
CA ALA A 71 5.51 0.74 -4.21
C ALA A 71 5.82 -0.52 -5.03
N ALA A 72 4.81 -1.27 -5.47
CA ALA A 72 5.00 -2.43 -6.34
C ALA A 72 5.66 -2.06 -7.67
N PHE A 73 5.22 -1.00 -8.35
CA PHE A 73 5.79 -0.60 -9.64
C PHE A 73 7.25 -0.14 -9.50
N MET A 74 7.55 0.71 -8.51
CA MET A 74 8.93 1.10 -8.23
C MET A 74 9.78 -0.12 -7.84
N LEU A 75 9.25 -1.06 -7.06
CA LEU A 75 10.02 -2.21 -6.59
C LEU A 75 10.21 -3.31 -7.64
N TYR A 76 9.27 -3.55 -8.55
CA TYR A 76 9.42 -4.57 -9.59
C TYR A 76 10.02 -4.00 -10.88
N ALA A 77 9.56 -2.83 -11.34
CA ALA A 77 10.00 -2.26 -12.62
C ALA A 77 11.43 -1.70 -12.55
N LEU A 78 11.81 -0.97 -11.48
CA LEU A 78 13.15 -0.36 -11.40
C LEU A 78 14.28 -1.39 -11.35
N PRO A 79 14.30 -2.41 -10.46
CA PRO A 79 15.40 -3.36 -10.44
C PRO A 79 15.40 -4.28 -11.65
N PHE A 80 14.25 -4.54 -12.28
CA PHE A 80 14.21 -5.28 -13.55
C PHE A 80 14.89 -4.50 -14.67
N ILE A 81 14.60 -3.20 -14.79
CA ILE A 81 15.26 -2.29 -15.75
C ILE A 81 16.76 -2.14 -15.42
N GLN A 82 17.14 -2.03 -14.15
CA GLN A 82 18.55 -1.95 -13.74
C GLN A 82 19.32 -3.25 -14.02
N LYS A 83 18.72 -4.42 -13.78
CA LYS A 83 19.30 -5.73 -14.15
C LYS A 83 19.52 -5.85 -15.66
N GLN A 84 18.57 -5.36 -16.47
CA GLN A 84 18.73 -5.35 -17.92
C GLN A 84 19.81 -4.38 -18.40
N ARG A 85 19.92 -3.18 -17.81
CA ARG A 85 21.00 -2.23 -18.13
C ARG A 85 22.38 -2.79 -17.79
N LYS A 86 22.55 -3.45 -16.63
CA LYS A 86 23.82 -4.10 -16.26
C LYS A 86 24.21 -5.24 -17.21
N LYS A 87 23.26 -6.05 -17.68
CA LYS A 87 23.55 -7.09 -18.69
C LYS A 87 24.07 -6.49 -20.00
N LYS A 88 23.48 -5.38 -20.46
CA LYS A 88 23.89 -4.73 -21.73
C LYS A 88 25.29 -4.13 -21.66
N THR A 89 25.72 -3.63 -20.50
CA THR A 89 27.07 -3.08 -20.32
C THR A 89 28.17 -4.15 -20.29
N ILE A 90 27.86 -5.36 -19.82
CA ILE A 90 28.84 -6.45 -19.76
C ILE A 90 29.09 -7.05 -21.16
N THR A 91 28.06 -7.15 -22.00
CA THR A 91 28.20 -7.71 -23.36
C THR A 91 28.97 -6.81 -24.34
N VAL A 92 29.01 -5.49 -24.10
CA VAL A 92 29.72 -4.54 -24.97
C VAL A 92 31.22 -4.47 -24.65
N LYS A 93 31.65 -5.03 -23.52
CA LYS A 93 33.05 -4.95 -23.05
C LYS A 93 33.86 -6.23 -23.28
N ASN A 94 33.26 -7.26 -23.88
CA ASN A 94 33.92 -8.51 -24.27
C ASN A 94 34.08 -8.58 -25.79
#